data_AF-A0A0X3TRV4-F1
#
_entry.id   AF-A0A0X3TRV4-F1
#
_cell.length_a   1.000
_cell.length_b   1.000
_cell.length_c   1.000
_cell.angle_alpha   90.00
_cell.angle_beta   90.00
_cell.angle_gamma   90.00
#
_symmetry.space_group_name_H-M   'P 1'
#
loop_
_entity.id
_entity.type
_entity.pdbx_description
1 polymer ?
#
loop_
_entity_poly.entity_id
_entity_poly.type
_entity_poly.pdbx_seq_one_letter_code
_entity_poly.pdbx_strand_id
1 'polypeptide(L)'
;MHGFEILIVQAASYIQIIFEAASVIVVAAGGIAFALALIKNRKSDAEPIARRILGKYLIVALELQLGADIIATATDPSIEELAKLTAIAFVRTFLDYFLVREVREERVEDKPSET
;
A
#
# COMPACT_ATOMS: atom_id res chain seq x y z
N MET A 1 -37.47 -2.44 -2.64
CA MET A 1 -36.39 -1.43 -2.50
C MET A 1 -35.27 -1.99 -1.61
N HIS A 2 -35.54 -2.49 -0.40
CA HIS A 2 -34.54 -3.15 0.48
C HIS A 2 -33.71 -4.30 -0.15
N GLY A 3 -34.29 -5.14 -1.02
CA GLY A 3 -33.52 -6.24 -1.65
C GLY A 3 -32.42 -5.77 -2.62
N PHE A 4 -32.58 -4.59 -3.21
CA PHE A 4 -31.59 -4.03 -4.14
C PHE A 4 -30.40 -3.44 -3.38
N GLU A 5 -30.63 -2.84 -2.22
CA GLU A 5 -29.58 -2.33 -1.33
C GLU A 5 -28.70 -3.47 -0.81
N ILE A 6 -29.29 -4.59 -0.38
CA ILE A 6 -28.55 -5.78 0.07
C ILE A 6 -27.64 -6.33 -1.04
N LEU A 7 -28.14 -6.39 -2.28
CA LEU A 7 -27.35 -6.84 -3.43
C LEU A 7 -26.16 -5.91 -3.72
N ILE A 8 -26.35 -4.59 -3.62
CA ILE A 8 -25.27 -3.62 -3.82
C ILE A 8 -24.20 -3.76 -2.74
N VAL A 9 -24.61 -3.81 -1.47
CA VAL A 9 -23.68 -3.93 -0.33
C VAL A 9 -22.88 -5.23 -0.42
N GLN A 10 -23.55 -6.34 -0.77
CA GLN A 10 -22.88 -7.63 -0.91
C GLN A 10 -21.90 -7.66 -2.09
N ALA A 11 -22.27 -7.09 -3.24
CA ALA A 11 -21.37 -6.98 -4.39
C ALA A 11 -20.15 -6.13 -4.05
N ALA A 12 -20.35 -4.99 -3.41
CA ALA A 12 -19.27 -4.10 -3.00
C ALA A 12 -18.35 -4.75 -1.96
N SER A 13 -18.88 -5.48 -0.99
CA SER A 13 -18.08 -6.27 -0.03
C SER A 13 -17.18 -7.30 -0.73
N TYR A 14 -17.69 -8.01 -1.75
CA TYR A 14 -16.84 -8.92 -2.52
C TYR A 14 -15.73 -8.18 -3.29
N ILE A 15 -16.03 -7.02 -3.86
CA ILE A 15 -15.04 -6.21 -4.57
C ILE A 15 -13.97 -5.72 -3.58
N GLN A 16 -14.35 -5.25 -2.39
CA GLN A 16 -13.42 -4.84 -1.34
C GLN A 16 -12.42 -5.97 -1.03
N ILE A 17 -12.92 -7.18 -0.77
CA ILE A 17 -12.08 -8.35 -0.46
C ILE A 17 -11.12 -8.66 -1.62
N ILE A 18 -11.55 -8.50 -2.87
CA ILE A 18 -10.69 -8.70 -4.05
C ILE A 18 -9.55 -7.68 -4.08
N PHE A 19 -9.83 -6.39 -3.80
CA PHE A 19 -8.81 -5.35 -3.75
C PHE A 19 -7.83 -5.59 -2.58
N GLU A 20 -8.33 -5.98 -1.42
CA GLU A 20 -7.50 -6.36 -0.26
C GLU A 20 -6.59 -7.56 -0.61
N ALA A 21 -7.15 -8.64 -1.16
CA ALA A 21 -6.38 -9.82 -1.55
C ALA A 21 -5.31 -9.48 -2.61
N ALA A 22 -5.67 -8.70 -3.63
CA ALA A 22 -4.74 -8.25 -4.65
C ALA A 22 -3.59 -7.43 -4.05
N SER A 23 -3.88 -6.54 -3.11
CA SER A 23 -2.86 -5.74 -2.44
C SER A 23 -1.87 -6.60 -1.65
N VAL A 24 -2.34 -7.60 -0.91
CA VAL A 24 -1.50 -8.54 -0.14
C VAL A 24 -0.58 -9.31 -1.08
N ILE A 25 -1.09 -9.76 -2.24
CA ILE A 25 -0.29 -10.44 -3.26
C ILE A 25 0.82 -9.52 -3.79
N VAL A 26 0.50 -8.26 -4.05
CA VAL A 26 1.48 -7.28 -4.55
C VAL A 26 2.57 -7.00 -3.50
N VAL A 27 2.19 -6.83 -2.21
CA VAL A 27 3.17 -6.67 -1.12
C VAL A 27 4.09 -7.88 -1.02
N ALA A 28 3.52 -9.10 -1.05
CA ALA A 28 4.29 -10.34 -1.00
C ALA A 28 5.26 -10.45 -2.19
N ALA A 29 4.79 -10.14 -3.41
CA ALA A 29 5.63 -10.13 -4.61
C ALA A 29 6.79 -9.12 -4.49
N GLY A 30 6.52 -7.93 -3.94
CA GLY A 30 7.52 -6.91 -3.68
C GLY A 30 8.59 -7.37 -2.69
N GLY A 31 8.19 -8.02 -1.60
CA GLY A 31 9.11 -8.60 -0.61
C GLY A 31 9.99 -9.70 -1.19
N ILE A 32 9.43 -10.58 -2.03
CA ILE A 32 10.20 -11.61 -2.75
C ILE A 32 11.20 -10.96 -3.70
N ALA A 33 10.77 -9.98 -4.50
CA ALA A 33 11.64 -9.27 -5.44
C ALA A 33 12.78 -8.54 -4.73
N PHE A 34 12.51 -7.93 -3.57
CA PHE A 34 13.50 -7.31 -2.69
C PHE A 34 14.55 -8.31 -2.21
N ALA A 35 14.11 -9.45 -1.65
CA ALA A 35 15.01 -10.49 -1.16
C ALA A 35 15.90 -11.06 -2.27
N LEU A 36 15.33 -11.32 -3.45
CA LEU A 36 16.08 -11.80 -4.62
C LEU A 36 17.12 -10.77 -5.08
N ALA A 37 16.79 -9.48 -5.07
CA ALA A 37 17.72 -8.41 -5.45
C ALA A 37 18.92 -8.33 -4.50
N LEU A 38 18.69 -8.47 -3.19
CA LEU A 38 19.76 -8.51 -2.17
C LEU A 38 20.66 -9.74 -2.31
N ILE A 39 20.08 -10.92 -2.55
CA ILE A 39 20.87 -12.15 -2.70
C ILE A 39 21.74 -12.10 -3.96
N LYS A 40 21.20 -11.57 -5.06
CA LYS A 40 21.86 -11.53 -6.37
C LYS A 40 22.97 -10.48 -6.43
N ASN A 41 22.84 -9.35 -5.72
CA ASN A 41 23.84 -8.30 -5.69
C ASN A 41 24.43 -8.18 -4.28
N ARG A 42 25.60 -8.77 -4.02
CA ARG A 42 26.35 -8.62 -2.76
C ARG A 42 27.25 -7.37 -2.69
N LYS A 43 27.10 -6.44 -3.63
CA LYS A 43 27.90 -5.19 -3.67
C LYS A 43 27.22 -4.10 -2.84
N SER A 44 28.00 -3.13 -2.34
CA SER A 44 27.53 -2.04 -1.49
C SER A 44 26.36 -1.23 -2.10
N ASP A 45 26.22 -1.20 -3.43
CA ASP A 45 25.15 -0.48 -4.14
C ASP A 45 23.86 -1.29 -4.35
N ALA A 46 23.77 -2.50 -3.80
CA ALA A 46 22.61 -3.37 -3.98
C ALA A 46 21.40 -2.96 -3.15
N GLU A 47 21.63 -2.40 -1.98
CA GLU A 47 20.58 -2.02 -1.04
C GLU A 47 19.68 -0.90 -1.58
N PRO A 48 20.20 0.21 -2.15
CA PRO A 48 19.35 1.26 -2.73
C PRO A 48 18.49 0.76 -3.89
N ILE A 49 19.02 -0.15 -4.71
CA ILE A 49 18.29 -0.75 -5.84
C ILE A 49 17.17 -1.65 -5.33
N ALA A 50 17.45 -2.51 -4.34
CA ALA A 50 16.46 -3.39 -3.73
C ALA A 50 15.34 -2.56 -3.08
N ARG A 51 15.67 -1.54 -2.28
CA ARG A 51 14.70 -0.61 -1.67
C ARG A 51 13.80 0.04 -2.72
N ARG A 52 14.37 0.52 -3.83
CA ARG A 52 13.58 1.11 -4.93
C ARG A 52 12.63 0.09 -5.57
N ILE A 53 13.03 -1.18 -5.70
CA ILE A 53 12.14 -2.24 -6.21
C ILE A 53 10.98 -2.43 -5.24
N LEU A 54 11.25 -2.63 -3.95
CA LEU A 54 10.22 -2.79 -2.92
C LEU A 54 9.23 -1.62 -2.92
N GLY A 55 9.74 -0.38 -2.93
CA GLY A 55 8.92 0.83 -2.93
C GLY A 55 7.91 0.89 -4.09
N LYS A 56 8.26 0.39 -5.29
CA LYS A 56 7.32 0.35 -6.42
C LYS A 56 6.14 -0.60 -6.18
N TYR A 57 6.41 -1.77 -5.61
CA TYR A 57 5.35 -2.73 -5.28
C TYR A 57 4.47 -2.20 -4.14
N LEU A 58 5.08 -1.58 -3.13
CA LEU A 58 4.33 -0.97 -2.04
C LEU A 58 3.36 0.10 -2.59
N ILE A 59 3.81 1.01 -3.47
CA ILE A 59 2.92 2.03 -4.07
C ILE A 59 1.69 1.40 -4.75
N VAL A 60 1.88 0.34 -5.54
CA VAL A 60 0.76 -0.34 -6.21
C VAL A 60 -0.19 -1.00 -5.21
N ALA A 61 0.36 -1.68 -4.20
CA ALA A 61 -0.46 -2.24 -3.13
C ALA A 61 -1.25 -1.15 -2.40
N LEU A 62 -0.67 0.05 -2.27
CA LEU A 62 -1.31 1.15 -1.60
C LEU A 62 -2.49 1.72 -2.38
N GLU A 63 -2.37 1.82 -3.70
CA GLU A 63 -3.48 2.24 -4.56
C GLU A 63 -4.65 1.25 -4.51
N LEU A 64 -4.36 -0.06 -4.46
CA LEU A 64 -5.38 -1.10 -4.34
C LEU A 64 -6.11 -1.04 -3.00
N GLN A 65 -5.38 -0.98 -1.89
CA GLN A 65 -6.02 -0.85 -0.58
C GLN A 65 -6.81 0.46 -0.45
N LEU A 66 -6.37 1.57 -1.08
CA LEU A 66 -7.17 2.80 -1.09
C LEU A 66 -8.52 2.59 -1.78
N GLY A 67 -8.55 1.82 -2.88
CA GLY A 67 -9.79 1.39 -3.51
C GLY A 67 -10.69 0.58 -2.57
N ALA A 68 -10.11 -0.36 -1.81
CA ALA A 68 -10.85 -1.12 -0.80
C ALA A 68 -11.44 -0.22 0.30
N ASP A 69 -10.67 0.74 0.82
CA ASP A 69 -11.11 1.68 1.85
C ASP A 69 -12.26 2.59 1.38
N ILE A 70 -12.22 3.05 0.12
CA ILE A 70 -13.32 3.82 -0.50
C ILE A 70 -14.59 2.98 -0.60
N ILE A 71 -14.47 1.69 -0.95
CA ILE A 71 -15.63 0.80 -1.06
C ILE A 71 -16.23 0.55 0.32
N ALA A 72 -15.40 0.25 1.32
CA ALA A 72 -15.84 -0.01 2.69
C ALA A 72 -16.61 1.19 3.28
N THR A 73 -16.08 2.40 3.11
CA THR A 73 -16.75 3.63 3.57
C THR A 73 -18.06 3.92 2.83
N ALA A 74 -18.22 3.46 1.59
CA ALA A 74 -19.45 3.64 0.82
C ALA A 74 -20.56 2.62 1.19
N THR A 75 -20.20 1.43 1.69
CA THR A 75 -21.16 0.34 1.97
C THR A 75 -21.69 0.30 3.39
N ASP A 76 -20.90 0.68 4.39
CA ASP A 76 -21.34 0.67 5.78
C ASP A 76 -20.84 1.93 6.54
N PRO A 77 -21.67 2.98 6.65
CA PRO A 77 -21.34 4.16 7.46
C PRO A 77 -21.56 3.93 8.96
N SER A 78 -21.57 2.68 9.45
CA SER A 78 -21.59 2.33 10.88
C SER A 78 -20.38 2.90 11.61
N ILE A 79 -20.60 3.78 12.60
CA ILE A 79 -19.55 4.47 13.36
C ILE A 79 -18.54 3.52 14.01
N GLU A 80 -18.95 2.30 14.38
CA GLU A 80 -18.09 1.33 15.09
C GLU A 80 -17.15 0.57 14.13
N GLU A 81 -17.63 0.23 12.93
CA GLU A 81 -16.78 -0.31 11.87
C GLU A 81 -15.93 0.78 11.22
N LEU A 82 -16.50 1.97 11.05
CA LEU A 82 -15.80 3.16 10.58
C LEU A 82 -14.64 3.52 11.52
N ALA A 83 -14.77 3.34 12.83
CA ALA A 83 -13.68 3.57 13.78
C ALA A 83 -12.51 2.59 13.61
N LYS A 84 -12.79 1.29 13.37
CA LYS A 84 -11.74 0.29 13.08
C LYS A 84 -11.08 0.57 11.74
N LEU A 85 -11.87 0.87 10.71
CA LEU A 85 -11.36 1.22 9.39
C LEU A 85 -10.51 2.49 9.45
N THR A 86 -10.96 3.51 10.17
CA THR A 86 -10.21 4.76 10.38
C THR A 86 -8.90 4.52 11.12
N ALA A 87 -8.87 3.62 12.11
CA ALA A 87 -7.63 3.26 12.81
C ALA A 87 -6.61 2.61 11.87
N ILE A 88 -7.05 1.68 11.01
CA ILE A 88 -6.19 1.04 10.00
C ILE A 88 -5.72 2.07 8.96
N ALA A 89 -6.63 2.89 8.43
CA ALA A 89 -6.32 3.96 7.48
C ALA A 89 -5.34 5.00 8.06
N PHE A 90 -5.44 5.30 9.36
CA PHE A 90 -4.52 6.19 10.05
C PHE A 90 -3.10 5.60 10.16
N VAL A 91 -2.99 4.34 10.61
CA VAL A 91 -1.70 3.62 10.67
C VAL A 91 -1.06 3.61 9.28
N ARG A 92 -1.85 3.34 8.26
CA ARG A 92 -1.42 3.31 6.86
C ARG A 92 -0.94 4.67 6.37
N THR A 93 -1.72 5.73 6.58
CA THR A 93 -1.32 7.10 6.25
C THR A 93 -0.02 7.48 6.94
N PHE A 94 0.14 7.09 8.21
CA PHE A 94 1.35 7.36 8.98
C PHE A 94 2.58 6.62 8.42
N LEU A 95 2.45 5.31 8.13
CA LEU A 95 3.53 4.50 7.58
C LEU A 95 3.88 4.92 6.15
N ASP A 96 2.89 5.18 5.30
CA ASP A 96 3.10 5.61 3.92
C ASP A 96 3.74 6.99 3.85
N TYR A 97 3.30 7.92 4.70
CA TYR A 97 3.93 9.24 4.83
C TYR A 97 5.41 9.10 5.23
N PHE A 98 5.72 8.25 6.21
CA PHE A 98 7.09 8.05 6.68
C PHE A 98 7.97 7.39 5.61
N LEU A 99 7.46 6.35 4.94
CA LEU A 99 8.14 5.67 3.83
C LEU A 99 8.41 6.61 2.65
N VAL A 100 7.42 7.40 2.24
CA VAL A 100 7.58 8.38 1.15
C VAL A 100 8.57 9.46 1.54
N ARG A 101 8.59 9.88 2.82
CA ARG A 101 9.53 10.87 3.32
C ARG A 101 10.97 10.34 3.30
N GLU A 102 11.19 9.14 3.83
CA GLU A 102 12.51 8.49 3.85
C GLU A 102 13.06 8.29 2.44
N VAL A 103 12.24 7.80 1.50
CA VAL A 103 12.62 7.64 0.09
C VAL A 103 12.91 8.98 -0.62
N ARG A 104 12.29 10.08 -0.17
CA ARG A 104 12.57 11.42 -0.71
C ARG A 104 13.87 11.99 -0.15
N GLU A 105 14.14 11.79 1.13
CA GLU A 105 15.36 12.22 1.80
C GLU A 105 16.59 11.55 1.15
N GLU A 106 16.54 10.24 0.85
CA GLU A 106 17.59 9.53 0.09
C GLU A 106 17.89 10.11 -1.30
N ARG A 107 16.97 10.87 -1.92
CA ARG A 107 17.17 11.47 -3.26
C ARG A 107 17.74 12.90 -3.24
N VAL A 108 17.75 13.56 -2.09
CA VAL A 108 18.21 14.96 -1.98
C VAL A 108 19.70 15.03 -1.68
N GLU A 109 20.30 14.00 -1.08
CA GLU A 109 21.74 13.93 -0.80
C GLU A 109 22.62 13.60 -2.02
N ASP A 110 22.04 13.17 -3.15
CA ASP A 110 22.79 12.82 -4.38
C ASP A 110 22.97 14.02 -5.35
N LYS A 111 22.83 15.26 -4.85
CA LYS A 111 23.24 16.45 -5.63
C LYS A 111 24.69 16.78 -5.29
N PRO A 112 25.65 16.61 -6.22
CA PRO A 112 27.01 17.08 -6.00
C PRO A 112 26.98 18.60 -5.81
N SER A 113 27.55 19.06 -4.70
CA SER A 113 27.89 20.46 -4.51
C SER A 113 28.90 20.86 -5.59
N GLU A 114 28.43 21.53 -6.63
CA GLU A 114 29.29 22.28 -7.53
C GLU A 114 29.91 23.45 -6.75
N THR A 115 31.19 23.32 -6.40
CA THR A 115 32.14 24.40 -6.12
C THR A 115 33.50 24.02 -6.62
#